data_AF-A0A1M6KRQ1-F1
#
_entry.id   AF-A0A1M6KRQ1-F1
#
_cell.length_a   1.000
_cell.length_b   1.000
_cell.length_c   1.000
_cell.angle_alpha   90.00
_cell.angle_beta   90.00
_cell.angle_gamma   90.00
#
_symmetry.space_group_name_H-M   'P 1'
#
loop_
_entity.id
_entity.type
_entity.pdbx_description
1 polymer ?
#
loop_
_entity_poly.entity_id
_entity_poly.type
_entity_poly.pdbx_seq_one_letter_code
_entity_poly.pdbx_strand_id
1 'polypeptide(L)'
;MAIDDARKGPIFISYRQADGHKYAELLDNYLRAGGLVPWRDLIDLPPGETAQRVGEAIEEGISNAILIVTEDLKNSEFVPKVELPALLKLDAQGEPGKPFHLLILNTREKDGAGQLDVDAPDELLALGGLWPPAGCAKERPLKDLKQYALLPTRGELRQLYADLLDARLSDRVSHLADKEVTIQTQTRPAGTARSRLSGVNRSAFTGKDADDPYDLTVRLRQDPITGVPSELSMVSLQQTLPLLVDGLYGHGVEKVRVSAAGHPTLLWAIGAALPTTRMRPGSVVAVDIDTHTTEWREKLDDPASDTNQFHVDWNLSMTEAPQDRKTRAVVLLQVEDRANLKAFDGLAGSLPDYHAKAVVSIRGPKERGGFIDSSEGGRLAKTIMDGMRKLVTDTGIDEIHIANQLPATLSMLLGRQSNTLNLVLYEWGMNGRAGNREYVPLARIQPGMPGGPITEVFPRRRLWRSGEITKFVNLAPYAVNLTRDGEHVHFWPAAAEDAWCFPAEQTEDAYPLAHGEVAVPVVQVAAGDVGKQPPRVDGTGYIVPRLTAKGAGRDDFFFPNQPAGAVEGPMVEVEGLAQYTGGDLHTSQLLKLLTTECPMCGHAAGGMPTAQEV
;
A
#
# COMPACT_ATOMS: atom_id res chain seq x y z
N MET A 1 33.75 2.46 -17.20
CA MET A 1 33.09 1.72 -16.10
C MET A 1 31.94 0.95 -16.75
N ALA A 2 31.77 -0.34 -16.42
CA ALA A 2 30.98 -1.26 -17.24
C ALA A 2 29.49 -0.86 -17.31
N ILE A 3 28.94 -0.89 -18.52
CA ILE A 3 27.51 -0.74 -18.88
C ILE A 3 26.60 -1.77 -18.17
N ASP A 4 27.16 -2.69 -17.38
CA ASP A 4 26.42 -3.63 -16.52
C ASP A 4 25.80 -2.97 -15.28
N ASP A 5 26.37 -1.91 -14.72
CA ASP A 5 25.96 -1.39 -13.39
C ASP A 5 24.75 -0.42 -13.45
N ALA A 6 24.59 0.31 -14.57
CA ALA A 6 23.48 1.26 -14.76
C ALA A 6 22.08 0.58 -14.72
N ARG A 7 22.02 -0.73 -14.95
CA ARG A 7 20.77 -1.53 -15.05
C ARG A 7 20.13 -1.80 -13.69
N LYS A 8 20.93 -1.74 -12.63
CA LYS A 8 20.47 -1.77 -11.24
C LYS A 8 20.24 -0.39 -10.66
N GLY A 9 20.59 0.66 -11.42
CA GLY A 9 20.44 2.06 -11.06
C GLY A 9 19.01 2.44 -10.68
N PRO A 10 18.82 3.55 -9.98
CA PRO A 10 17.49 3.97 -9.57
C PRO A 10 16.62 4.40 -10.77
N ILE A 11 15.34 4.62 -10.51
CA ILE A 11 14.38 5.21 -11.45
C ILE A 11 14.33 6.71 -11.18
N PHE A 12 14.75 7.53 -12.14
CA PHE A 12 14.79 8.97 -11.98
C PHE A 12 13.37 9.56 -12.04
N ILE A 13 12.96 10.34 -11.04
CA ILE A 13 11.67 11.05 -11.04
C ILE A 13 11.93 12.53 -11.35
N SER A 14 11.56 12.96 -12.56
CA SER A 14 11.61 14.35 -13.02
C SER A 14 10.27 15.04 -12.79
N TYR A 15 10.28 16.20 -12.12
CA TYR A 15 9.08 16.96 -11.79
C TYR A 15 9.42 18.41 -11.42
N ARG A 16 8.45 19.31 -11.54
CA ARG A 16 8.59 20.67 -10.99
C ARG A 16 8.37 20.63 -9.48
N GLN A 17 9.37 21.03 -8.69
CA GLN A 17 9.31 20.93 -7.23
C GLN A 17 8.10 21.65 -6.60
N ALA A 18 7.73 22.83 -7.09
CA ALA A 18 6.73 23.68 -6.45
C ALA A 18 5.31 23.06 -6.40
N ASP A 19 4.95 22.22 -7.38
CA ASP A 19 3.61 21.65 -7.51
C ASP A 19 3.61 20.13 -7.75
N GLY A 20 4.68 19.59 -8.35
CA GLY A 20 4.84 18.16 -8.61
C GLY A 20 5.28 17.34 -7.38
N HIS A 21 5.75 17.99 -6.31
CA HIS A 21 6.35 17.30 -5.15
C HIS A 21 5.46 16.22 -4.53
N LYS A 22 4.16 16.51 -4.37
CA LYS A 22 3.21 15.57 -3.74
C LYS A 22 3.01 14.32 -4.61
N TYR A 23 2.98 14.48 -5.92
CA TYR A 23 2.90 13.35 -6.87
C TYR A 23 4.21 12.57 -6.93
N ALA A 24 5.36 13.26 -6.89
CA ALA A 24 6.67 12.62 -6.82
C ALA A 24 6.84 11.81 -5.52
N GLU A 25 6.33 12.32 -4.40
CA GLU A 25 6.31 11.61 -3.12
C GLU A 25 5.39 10.38 -3.15
N LEU A 26 4.21 10.49 -3.77
CA LEU A 26 3.34 9.34 -3.97
C LEU A 26 4.05 8.25 -4.76
N LEU A 27 4.60 8.63 -5.92
CA LEU A 27 5.27 7.72 -6.83
C LEU A 27 6.50 7.09 -6.15
N ASP A 28 7.28 7.88 -5.42
CA ASP A 28 8.40 7.38 -4.62
C ASP A 28 7.95 6.29 -3.63
N ASN A 29 6.90 6.57 -2.84
CA ASN A 29 6.33 5.60 -1.90
C ASN A 29 5.80 4.36 -2.62
N TYR A 30 5.15 4.54 -3.76
CA TYR A 30 4.53 3.47 -4.54
C TYR A 30 5.59 2.52 -5.10
N LEU A 31 6.63 3.07 -5.75
CA LEU A 31 7.74 2.31 -6.31
C LEU A 31 8.53 1.56 -5.23
N ARG A 32 8.83 2.24 -4.10
CA ARG A 32 9.54 1.62 -2.96
C ARG A 32 8.77 0.48 -2.33
N ALA A 33 7.46 0.62 -2.15
CA ALA A 33 6.63 -0.46 -1.61
C ALA A 33 6.62 -1.68 -2.54
N GLY A 34 6.76 -1.45 -3.85
CA GLY A 34 6.87 -2.49 -4.87
C GLY A 34 8.28 -2.97 -5.15
N GLY A 35 9.30 -2.62 -4.37
CA GLY A 35 10.64 -3.16 -4.57
C GLY A 35 11.51 -2.42 -5.60
N LEU A 36 11.02 -1.34 -6.22
CA LEU A 36 11.78 -0.50 -7.12
C LEU A 36 12.40 0.68 -6.38
N VAL A 37 13.53 1.17 -6.86
CA VAL A 37 14.31 2.20 -6.18
C VAL A 37 14.21 3.52 -6.95
N PRO A 38 13.36 4.47 -6.54
CA PRO A 38 13.27 5.78 -7.17
C PRO A 38 14.43 6.68 -6.74
N TRP A 39 14.82 7.68 -7.54
CA TRP A 39 15.74 8.78 -7.21
C TRP A 39 15.02 10.12 -7.38
N ARG A 40 15.14 11.01 -6.40
CA ARG A 40 14.46 12.31 -6.34
C ARG A 40 15.36 13.39 -5.75
N ASP A 41 15.48 14.51 -6.46
CA ASP A 41 16.26 15.69 -6.07
C ASP A 41 16.10 16.14 -4.59
N LEU A 42 14.89 16.28 -4.05
CA LEU A 42 14.69 16.79 -2.68
C LEU A 42 15.14 15.84 -1.57
N ILE A 43 15.36 14.55 -1.88
CA ILE A 43 15.78 13.54 -0.90
C ILE A 43 17.24 13.14 -1.16
N ASP A 44 17.62 13.04 -2.43
CA ASP A 44 18.83 12.36 -2.86
C ASP A 44 19.94 13.27 -3.33
N LEU A 45 19.65 14.58 -3.50
CA LEU A 45 20.64 15.54 -3.95
C LEU A 45 21.66 15.78 -2.81
N PRO A 46 22.93 15.42 -3.00
CA PRO A 46 23.97 15.76 -2.05
C PRO A 46 24.17 17.29 -2.04
N PRO A 47 24.80 17.86 -0.99
CA PRO A 47 25.17 19.26 -0.98
C PRO A 47 25.98 19.65 -2.23
N GLY A 48 25.60 20.75 -2.89
CA GLY A 48 26.24 21.24 -4.12
C GLY A 48 25.27 21.96 -5.07
N GLU A 49 25.73 22.28 -6.27
CA GLU A 49 24.91 22.87 -7.33
C GLU A 49 23.93 21.83 -7.92
N THR A 50 22.63 22.13 -7.89
CA THR A 50 21.57 21.19 -8.25
C THR A 50 21.69 20.65 -9.67
N ALA A 51 21.99 21.49 -10.66
CA ALA A 51 22.14 21.07 -12.05
C ALA A 51 23.28 20.07 -12.24
N GLN A 52 24.42 20.32 -11.58
CA GLN A 52 25.58 19.45 -11.65
C GLN A 52 25.28 18.08 -11.02
N ARG A 53 24.64 18.04 -9.84
CA ARG A 53 24.31 16.79 -9.15
C ARG A 53 23.26 15.94 -9.87
N VAL A 54 22.30 16.59 -10.52
CA VAL A 54 21.33 15.91 -11.39
C VAL A 54 22.03 15.29 -12.60
N GLY A 55 22.95 16.02 -13.23
CA GLY A 55 23.80 15.49 -14.31
C GLY A 55 24.64 14.30 -13.85
N GLU A 56 25.32 14.42 -12.72
CA GLU A 56 26.10 13.35 -12.11
C GLU A 56 25.24 12.10 -11.82
N ALA A 57 24.02 12.25 -11.28
CA ALA A 57 23.14 11.11 -11.02
C ALA A 57 22.71 10.37 -12.30
N ILE A 58 22.48 11.10 -13.39
CA ILE A 58 22.17 10.51 -14.70
C ILE A 58 23.40 9.80 -15.27
N GLU A 59 24.59 10.38 -15.13
CA GLU A 59 25.87 9.81 -15.57
C GLU A 59 26.30 8.59 -14.73
N GLU A 60 25.98 8.56 -13.44
CA GLU A 60 26.23 7.44 -12.52
C GLU A 60 25.41 6.19 -12.86
N GLY A 61 24.38 6.32 -13.70
CA GLY A 61 23.60 5.23 -14.25
C GLY A 61 22.21 5.11 -13.63
N ILE A 62 21.20 5.57 -14.37
CA ILE A 62 19.78 5.39 -14.07
C ILE A 62 19.19 4.28 -14.94
N SER A 63 18.23 3.53 -14.40
CA SER A 63 17.61 2.42 -15.12
C SER A 63 16.49 2.86 -16.06
N ASN A 64 15.67 3.82 -15.61
CA ASN A 64 14.56 4.42 -16.35
C ASN A 64 14.28 5.80 -15.77
N ALA A 65 13.44 6.60 -16.44
CA ALA A 65 12.97 7.87 -15.91
C ALA A 65 11.47 8.06 -16.07
N ILE A 66 10.89 8.84 -15.16
CA ILE A 66 9.47 9.21 -15.16
C ILE A 66 9.38 10.73 -15.09
N LEU A 67 8.75 11.34 -16.09
CA LEU A 67 8.37 12.75 -16.07
C LEU A 67 6.95 12.89 -15.51
N ILE A 68 6.79 13.63 -14.41
CA ILE A 68 5.48 13.98 -13.87
C ILE A 68 4.99 15.26 -14.53
N VAL A 69 3.83 15.18 -15.19
CA VAL A 69 3.22 16.31 -15.90
C VAL A 69 2.05 16.84 -15.09
N THR A 70 2.18 18.10 -14.67
CA THR A 70 1.21 18.91 -13.95
C THR A 70 0.90 20.18 -14.73
N GLU A 71 -0.17 20.90 -14.37
CA GLU A 71 -0.54 22.15 -15.07
C GLU A 71 0.58 23.20 -15.06
N ASP A 72 1.34 23.26 -13.97
CA ASP A 72 2.39 24.26 -13.81
C ASP A 72 3.74 23.82 -14.38
N LEU A 73 3.81 22.70 -15.11
CA LEU A 73 5.01 22.32 -15.85
C LEU A 73 5.48 23.44 -16.80
N LYS A 74 4.53 24.20 -17.37
CA LYS A 74 4.79 25.41 -18.19
C LYS A 74 5.67 26.45 -17.50
N ASN A 75 5.67 26.46 -16.16
CA ASN A 75 6.42 27.38 -15.31
C ASN A 75 7.74 26.77 -14.80
N SER A 76 8.18 25.63 -15.33
CA SER A 76 9.43 24.96 -14.94
C SER A 76 10.57 25.38 -15.86
N GLU A 77 11.54 26.14 -15.36
CA GLU A 77 12.75 26.40 -16.15
C GLU A 77 13.78 25.27 -16.06
N PHE A 78 13.82 24.54 -14.95
CA PHE A 78 14.86 23.54 -14.69
C PHE A 78 14.64 22.25 -15.49
N VAL A 79 13.43 21.70 -15.46
CA VAL A 79 13.09 20.43 -16.12
C VAL A 79 13.42 20.46 -17.64
N PRO A 80 12.91 21.41 -18.45
CA PRO A 80 13.15 21.40 -19.89
C PRO A 80 14.54 21.90 -20.32
N LYS A 81 15.29 22.61 -19.45
CA LYS A 81 16.63 23.10 -19.77
C LYS A 81 17.75 22.15 -19.32
N VAL A 82 17.52 21.37 -18.26
CA VAL A 82 18.55 20.56 -17.59
C VAL A 82 18.24 19.06 -17.67
N GLU A 83 17.09 18.63 -17.11
CA GLU A 83 16.77 17.20 -16.97
C GLU A 83 16.34 16.56 -18.29
N LEU A 84 15.28 17.09 -18.88
CA LEU A 84 14.59 16.47 -20.01
C LEU A 84 15.47 16.26 -21.25
N PRO A 85 16.40 17.17 -21.62
CA PRO A 85 17.32 16.92 -22.73
C PRO A 85 18.19 15.68 -22.54
N ALA A 86 18.70 15.46 -21.33
CA ALA A 86 19.53 14.30 -21.01
C ALA A 86 18.70 13.00 -21.06
N LEU A 87 17.49 13.03 -20.49
CA LEU A 87 16.59 11.87 -20.47
C LEU A 87 16.11 11.48 -21.88
N LEU A 88 15.74 12.44 -22.72
CA LEU A 88 15.36 12.19 -24.11
C LEU A 88 16.50 11.62 -24.94
N LYS A 89 17.73 12.03 -24.66
CA LYS A 89 18.93 11.48 -25.29
C LYS A 89 19.13 10.01 -24.91
N LEU A 90 18.98 9.66 -23.63
CA LEU A 90 19.05 8.26 -23.19
C LEU A 90 17.96 7.39 -23.84
N ASP A 91 16.72 7.89 -23.87
CA ASP A 91 15.59 7.20 -24.50
C ASP A 91 15.76 7.08 -26.04
N ALA A 92 16.54 7.97 -26.67
CA ALA A 92 16.87 7.87 -28.11
C ALA A 92 17.96 6.83 -28.39
N GLN A 93 18.86 6.65 -27.43
CA GLN A 93 20.05 5.81 -27.54
C GLN A 93 19.81 4.38 -27.06
N GLY A 94 18.59 4.04 -26.61
CA GLY A 94 18.25 2.69 -26.17
C GLY A 94 18.57 1.64 -27.23
N GLU A 95 19.41 0.67 -26.87
CA GLU A 95 19.80 -0.43 -27.77
C GLU A 95 18.70 -1.51 -27.83
N PRO A 96 18.53 -2.22 -28.96
CA PRO A 96 17.67 -3.39 -29.03
C PRO A 96 18.07 -4.43 -27.97
N GLY A 97 17.17 -4.74 -27.05
CA GLY A 97 17.41 -5.65 -25.92
C GLY A 97 17.88 -4.98 -24.62
N LYS A 98 18.13 -3.66 -24.62
CA LYS A 98 18.46 -2.86 -23.42
C LYS A 98 17.81 -1.46 -23.48
N PRO A 99 16.47 -1.36 -23.61
CA PRO A 99 15.83 -0.07 -23.77
C PRO A 99 15.77 0.66 -22.42
N PHE A 100 16.38 1.85 -22.36
CA PHE A 100 16.01 2.86 -21.38
C PHE A 100 14.65 3.43 -21.79
N HIS A 101 13.73 3.58 -20.84
CA HIS A 101 12.43 4.20 -21.09
C HIS A 101 12.26 5.49 -20.31
N LEU A 102 11.96 6.56 -21.04
CA LEU A 102 11.34 7.77 -20.49
C LEU A 102 9.82 7.63 -20.54
N LEU A 103 9.20 7.47 -19.37
CA LEU A 103 7.76 7.34 -19.20
C LEU A 103 7.16 8.65 -18.69
N ILE A 104 5.87 8.87 -18.96
CA ILE A 104 5.16 10.07 -18.49
C ILE A 104 4.06 9.67 -17.50
N LEU A 105 4.06 10.28 -16.33
CA LEU A 105 2.93 10.23 -15.39
C LEU A 105 2.15 11.53 -15.49
N ASN A 106 1.00 11.48 -16.14
CA ASN A 106 0.25 12.67 -16.53
C ASN A 106 -1.00 12.87 -15.67
N THR A 107 -1.12 14.08 -15.11
CA THR A 107 -2.23 14.49 -14.23
C THR A 107 -3.27 15.35 -14.95
N ARG A 108 -3.12 15.56 -16.26
CA ARG A 108 -4.01 16.40 -17.07
C ARG A 108 -5.10 15.59 -17.72
N GLU A 109 -6.30 16.10 -17.58
CA GLU A 109 -7.51 15.53 -18.14
C GLU A 109 -7.91 16.33 -19.38
N LYS A 110 -8.30 15.61 -20.44
CA LYS A 110 -8.81 16.19 -21.66
C LYS A 110 -10.27 16.56 -21.46
N ASP A 111 -10.56 17.86 -21.55
CA ASP A 111 -11.91 18.44 -21.54
C ASP A 111 -12.81 18.05 -20.33
N GLY A 112 -12.23 17.55 -19.23
CA GLY A 112 -13.00 17.14 -18.03
C GLY A 112 -13.83 15.86 -18.20
N ALA A 113 -13.51 15.02 -19.19
CA ALA A 113 -14.25 13.79 -19.53
C ALA A 113 -13.61 12.48 -18.99
N GLY A 114 -12.71 12.57 -18.02
CA GLY A 114 -11.93 11.47 -17.44
C GLY A 114 -10.86 10.89 -18.39
N GLN A 115 -10.67 11.48 -19.57
CA GLN A 115 -9.69 11.06 -20.56
C GLN A 115 -8.34 11.72 -20.31
N LEU A 116 -7.25 10.99 -20.56
CA LEU A 116 -5.91 11.54 -20.41
C LEU A 116 -5.61 12.55 -21.52
N ASP A 117 -5.15 13.74 -21.17
CA ASP A 117 -4.68 14.73 -22.14
C ASP A 117 -3.24 14.40 -22.57
N VAL A 118 -3.11 13.58 -23.60
CA VAL A 118 -1.81 13.13 -24.12
C VAL A 118 -1.00 14.23 -24.78
N ASP A 119 -1.63 15.31 -25.23
CA ASP A 119 -0.96 16.45 -25.88
C ASP A 119 -0.42 17.46 -24.84
N ALA A 120 -0.98 17.47 -23.62
CA ALA A 120 -0.60 18.39 -22.54
C ALA A 120 0.91 18.56 -22.29
N PRO A 121 1.76 17.50 -22.28
CA PRO A 121 3.19 17.69 -21.99
C PRO A 121 3.87 18.64 -23.00
N ASP A 122 3.57 18.49 -24.29
CA ASP A 122 4.12 19.33 -25.36
C ASP A 122 3.53 20.74 -25.31
N GLU A 123 2.20 20.84 -25.13
CA GLU A 123 1.48 22.12 -25.08
C GLU A 123 1.93 22.99 -23.90
N LEU A 124 2.10 22.40 -22.72
CA LEU A 124 2.55 23.12 -21.53
C LEU A 124 3.97 23.66 -21.69
N LEU A 125 4.88 22.87 -22.24
CA LEU A 125 6.24 23.34 -22.54
C LEU A 125 6.23 24.42 -23.62
N ALA A 126 5.36 24.32 -24.62
CA ALA A 126 5.21 25.34 -25.65
C ALA A 126 4.65 26.67 -25.11
N LEU A 127 3.64 26.61 -24.23
CA LEU A 127 3.08 27.77 -23.54
C LEU A 127 4.13 28.50 -22.68
N GLY A 128 5.06 27.75 -22.09
CA GLY A 128 6.20 28.31 -21.36
C GLY A 128 7.30 28.91 -22.24
N GLY A 129 7.22 28.77 -23.57
CA GLY A 129 8.30 29.13 -24.49
C GLY A 129 9.53 28.21 -24.37
N LEU A 130 9.33 27.00 -23.86
CA LEU A 130 10.37 26.03 -23.50
C LEU A 130 10.34 24.79 -24.41
N TRP A 131 9.54 24.85 -25.49
CA TRP A 131 9.44 23.81 -26.52
C TRP A 131 10.16 24.19 -27.83
N PRO A 132 10.96 23.28 -28.44
CA PRO A 132 11.40 21.99 -27.90
C PRO A 132 12.36 22.17 -26.72
N PRO A 133 12.57 21.15 -25.87
CA PRO A 133 13.57 21.18 -24.81
C PRO A 133 14.95 21.54 -25.36
N ALA A 134 15.78 22.15 -24.51
CA ALA A 134 17.06 22.71 -24.95
C ALA A 134 17.95 21.64 -25.63
N GLY A 135 18.35 21.87 -26.88
CA GLY A 135 19.19 20.95 -27.64
C GLY A 135 18.47 19.74 -28.26
N CYS A 136 17.13 19.67 -28.17
CA CYS A 136 16.33 18.60 -28.77
C CYS A 136 15.69 19.03 -30.11
N ALA A 137 15.60 18.09 -31.05
CA ALA A 137 14.89 18.29 -32.32
C ALA A 137 13.35 18.21 -32.11
N LYS A 138 12.58 18.99 -32.88
CA LYS A 138 11.11 19.00 -32.85
C LYS A 138 10.44 17.68 -33.29
N GLU A 139 11.23 16.75 -33.81
CA GLU A 139 10.76 15.52 -34.47
C GLU A 139 10.41 14.39 -33.49
N ARG A 140 10.59 14.59 -32.18
CA ARG A 140 10.23 13.61 -31.15
C ARG A 140 9.40 14.27 -30.04
N PRO A 141 8.08 14.45 -30.25
CA PRO A 141 7.21 15.08 -29.28
C PRO A 141 6.97 14.14 -28.07
N LEU A 142 6.73 14.72 -26.90
CA LEU A 142 6.47 13.98 -25.66
C LEU A 142 5.16 13.19 -25.72
N LYS A 143 4.17 13.65 -26.50
CA LYS A 143 2.91 12.93 -26.70
C LYS A 143 3.07 11.52 -27.26
N ASP A 144 4.16 11.27 -27.98
CA ASP A 144 4.45 9.96 -28.57
C ASP A 144 5.10 9.00 -27.55
N LEU A 145 5.53 9.50 -26.39
CA LEU A 145 6.02 8.66 -25.29
C LEU A 145 4.85 7.97 -24.57
N LYS A 146 5.13 6.81 -23.98
CA LYS A 146 4.12 6.07 -23.21
C LYS A 146 3.74 6.86 -21.96
N GLN A 147 2.44 7.19 -21.86
CA GLN A 147 1.89 7.95 -20.74
C GLN A 147 0.95 7.12 -19.89
N TYR A 148 0.88 7.46 -18.61
CA TYR A 148 0.01 6.85 -17.62
C TYR A 148 -0.80 7.93 -16.93
N ALA A 149 -2.09 7.68 -16.79
CA ALA A 149 -2.99 8.56 -16.08
C ALA A 149 -2.74 8.52 -14.56
N LEU A 150 -2.69 9.70 -13.95
CA LEU A 150 -2.86 9.89 -12.51
C LEU A 150 -4.01 10.86 -12.27
N LEU A 151 -5.21 10.44 -12.67
CA LEU A 151 -6.44 11.21 -12.54
C LEU A 151 -7.28 10.67 -11.37
N PRO A 152 -8.15 11.50 -10.76
CA PRO A 152 -9.04 11.05 -9.68
C PRO A 152 -9.96 9.89 -10.08
N THR A 153 -10.44 9.90 -11.33
CA THR A 153 -11.39 8.93 -11.90
C THR A 153 -10.71 7.76 -12.60
N ARG A 154 -9.44 7.93 -13.00
CA ARG A 154 -8.63 6.92 -13.70
C ARG A 154 -7.18 7.05 -13.31
N GLY A 155 -6.61 6.01 -12.71
CA GLY A 155 -5.16 5.97 -12.50
C GLY A 155 -4.52 4.65 -12.86
N GLU A 156 -3.32 4.78 -13.43
CA GLU A 156 -2.60 3.72 -14.13
C GLU A 156 -1.26 3.42 -13.47
N LEU A 157 -1.08 3.83 -12.20
CA LEU A 157 0.13 3.54 -11.40
C LEU A 157 0.47 2.05 -11.36
N ARG A 158 -0.55 1.18 -11.32
CA ARG A 158 -0.36 -0.28 -11.40
C ARG A 158 0.32 -0.68 -12.71
N GLN A 159 -0.11 -0.12 -13.84
CA GLN A 159 0.46 -0.42 -15.15
C GLN A 159 1.85 0.19 -15.29
N LEU A 160 2.06 1.43 -14.85
CA LEU A 160 3.37 2.08 -14.80
C LEU A 160 4.37 1.22 -14.02
N TYR A 161 3.99 0.77 -12.82
CA TYR A 161 4.82 -0.10 -12.01
C TYR A 161 5.08 -1.45 -12.69
N ALA A 162 4.06 -2.08 -13.28
CA ALA A 162 4.22 -3.36 -13.96
C ALA A 162 5.23 -3.27 -15.11
N ASP A 163 5.17 -2.20 -15.92
CA ASP A 163 6.09 -2.01 -17.04
C ASP A 163 7.53 -1.73 -16.57
N LEU A 164 7.71 -0.97 -15.48
CA LEU A 164 9.03 -0.74 -14.88
C LEU A 164 9.61 -2.01 -14.24
N LEU A 165 8.77 -2.80 -13.57
CA LEU A 165 9.17 -4.08 -13.01
C LEU A 165 9.53 -5.08 -14.11
N ASP A 166 8.73 -5.14 -15.18
CA ASP A 166 8.98 -6.00 -16.33
C ASP A 166 10.33 -5.67 -16.98
N ALA A 167 10.62 -4.39 -17.19
CA ALA A 167 11.93 -3.95 -17.68
C ALA A 167 13.07 -4.39 -16.73
N ARG A 168 12.89 -4.23 -15.41
CA ARG A 168 13.88 -4.63 -14.40
C ARG A 168 14.13 -6.15 -14.40
N LEU A 169 13.07 -6.95 -14.45
CA LEU A 169 13.16 -8.41 -14.39
C LEU A 169 13.61 -9.02 -15.71
N SER A 170 13.15 -8.50 -16.85
CA SER A 170 13.57 -8.95 -18.19
C SER A 170 15.08 -8.86 -18.34
N ASP A 171 15.66 -7.70 -18.00
CA ASP A 171 17.11 -7.51 -18.04
C ASP A 171 17.80 -8.45 -17.04
N ARG A 172 17.33 -8.47 -15.78
CA ARG A 172 18.01 -9.22 -14.73
C ARG A 172 17.98 -10.74 -14.95
N VAL A 173 16.82 -11.32 -15.21
CA VAL A 173 16.67 -12.78 -15.32
C VAL A 173 17.36 -13.33 -16.57
N SER A 174 17.48 -12.52 -17.63
CA SER A 174 18.28 -12.90 -18.81
C SER A 174 19.76 -13.18 -18.50
N HIS A 175 20.24 -12.73 -17.33
CA HIS A 175 21.63 -12.86 -16.88
C HIS A 175 21.81 -13.74 -15.64
N LEU A 176 20.73 -14.24 -15.04
CA LEU A 176 20.78 -15.09 -13.83
C LEU A 176 20.81 -16.58 -14.19
N ALA A 177 22.00 -17.20 -14.11
CA ALA A 177 22.17 -18.63 -14.39
C ALA A 177 21.40 -19.53 -13.41
N ASP A 178 21.24 -19.10 -12.16
CA ASP A 178 20.53 -19.83 -11.09
C ASP A 178 19.07 -19.38 -10.92
N LYS A 179 18.64 -18.37 -11.68
CA LYS A 179 17.31 -17.75 -11.60
C LYS A 179 16.93 -17.36 -10.16
N GLU A 180 17.92 -16.98 -9.36
CA GLU A 180 17.73 -16.48 -8.00
C GLU A 180 17.55 -14.96 -8.01
N VAL A 181 16.46 -14.47 -7.41
CA VAL A 181 16.23 -13.04 -7.19
C VAL A 181 16.36 -12.70 -5.71
N THR A 182 17.12 -11.65 -5.43
CA THR A 182 17.36 -11.12 -4.09
C THR A 182 16.47 -9.90 -3.81
N ILE A 183 15.80 -9.91 -2.66
CA ILE A 183 14.89 -8.85 -2.22
C ILE A 183 15.35 -8.35 -0.86
N GLN A 184 15.69 -7.07 -0.76
CA GLN A 184 15.86 -6.41 0.53
C GLN A 184 14.51 -5.90 1.02
N THR A 185 14.18 -6.11 2.30
CA THR A 185 13.04 -5.46 2.95
C THR A 185 13.52 -4.39 3.91
N GLN A 186 12.72 -3.34 4.12
CA GLN A 186 13.01 -2.34 5.14
C GLN A 186 11.75 -1.60 5.58
N THR A 187 11.53 -1.52 6.89
CA THR A 187 10.53 -0.59 7.47
C THR A 187 11.13 0.35 8.50
N ARG A 188 12.44 0.27 8.74
CA ARG A 188 13.23 1.13 9.63
C ARG A 188 14.50 1.49 8.86
N PRO A 189 14.57 2.67 8.23
CA PRO A 189 15.83 3.14 7.69
C PRO A 189 16.88 3.11 8.80
N ALA A 190 17.99 2.38 8.63
CA ALA A 190 19.11 2.48 9.57
C ALA A 190 19.56 3.94 9.60
N GLY A 191 19.79 4.59 10.75
CA GLY A 191 20.06 6.03 10.81
C GLY A 191 21.44 6.46 10.31
N THR A 192 21.80 6.17 9.05
CA THR A 192 23.07 6.58 8.43
C THR A 192 22.80 7.55 7.28
N ALA A 193 23.73 8.47 7.01
CA ALA A 193 23.61 9.42 5.90
C ALA A 193 23.47 8.72 4.53
N ARG A 194 23.87 7.44 4.42
CA ARG A 194 23.73 6.61 3.22
C ARG A 194 22.39 5.86 3.11
N SER A 195 21.64 5.70 4.21
CA SER A 195 20.30 5.09 4.17
C SER A 195 19.21 6.07 3.73
N ARG A 196 19.52 7.37 3.81
CA ARG A 196 18.67 8.49 3.34
C ARG A 196 18.70 8.64 1.82
N LEU A 197 19.78 8.17 1.20
CA LEU A 197 19.90 8.13 -0.24
C LEU A 197 19.05 6.97 -0.77
N SER A 198 18.44 7.20 -1.92
CA SER A 198 17.89 6.24 -2.86
C SER A 198 18.90 5.20 -3.37
N GLY A 199 20.00 5.01 -2.65
CA GLY A 199 20.82 3.82 -2.78
C GLY A 199 20.12 2.62 -2.16
N VAL A 200 20.19 1.51 -2.89
CA VAL A 200 20.36 0.19 -2.25
C VAL A 200 21.43 0.37 -1.18
N ASN A 201 21.22 -0.12 0.05
CA ASN A 201 22.27 -0.05 1.07
C ASN A 201 23.54 -0.69 0.50
N ARG A 202 24.49 0.11 -0.02
CA ARG A 202 25.77 -0.34 -0.62
C ARG A 202 26.75 -0.88 0.45
N SER A 203 26.23 -1.35 1.57
CA SER A 203 27.02 -2.02 2.59
C SER A 203 26.14 -2.98 3.37
N ALA A 204 26.39 -4.27 3.18
CA ALA A 204 26.52 -5.25 4.27
C ALA A 204 26.54 -6.71 3.77
N PHE A 205 26.29 -7.00 2.48
CA PHE A 205 25.92 -8.37 2.12
C PHE A 205 27.07 -9.37 1.91
N THR A 206 28.31 -8.95 1.68
CA THR A 206 29.41 -9.93 1.60
C THR A 206 30.73 -9.30 1.99
N GLY A 207 31.46 -9.94 2.91
CA GLY A 207 32.85 -9.62 3.24
C GLY A 207 33.86 -9.87 2.10
N LYS A 208 33.39 -9.97 0.86
CA LYS A 208 34.11 -9.88 -0.41
C LYS A 208 33.10 -9.28 -1.40
N ASP A 209 33.49 -8.19 -2.04
CA ASP A 209 32.73 -7.46 -3.06
C ASP A 209 31.51 -6.69 -2.52
N ALA A 210 31.73 -5.42 -2.19
CA ALA A 210 30.71 -4.39 -1.96
C ALA A 210 29.97 -3.98 -3.27
N ASP A 211 29.96 -4.86 -4.28
CA ASP A 211 29.71 -4.54 -5.68
C ASP A 211 28.43 -5.17 -6.26
N ASP A 212 27.62 -5.93 -5.51
CA ASP A 212 26.34 -6.45 -6.03
C ASP A 212 25.11 -5.96 -5.24
N PRO A 213 24.37 -4.95 -5.74
CA PRO A 213 23.14 -4.49 -5.10
C PRO A 213 22.01 -5.53 -5.27
N TYR A 214 21.14 -5.62 -4.26
CA TYR A 214 19.90 -6.40 -4.30
C TYR A 214 19.10 -6.10 -5.57
N ASP A 215 18.47 -7.13 -6.13
CA ASP A 215 17.71 -7.00 -7.37
C ASP A 215 16.45 -6.14 -7.18
N LEU A 216 15.79 -6.31 -6.03
CA LEU A 216 14.63 -5.54 -5.59
C LEU A 216 14.82 -5.09 -4.14
N THR A 217 14.24 -3.94 -3.78
CA THR A 217 14.30 -3.35 -2.44
C THR A 217 12.93 -2.83 -2.00
N VAL A 218 12.18 -3.64 -1.26
CA VAL A 218 10.86 -3.29 -0.71
C VAL A 218 11.01 -2.45 0.54
N ARG A 219 10.66 -1.16 0.47
CA ARG A 219 10.72 -0.24 1.63
C ARG A 219 9.36 0.34 1.94
N LEU A 220 8.96 0.26 3.21
CA LEU A 220 7.78 0.95 3.72
C LEU A 220 8.20 2.08 4.66
N ARG A 221 7.64 3.27 4.47
CA ARG A 221 7.83 4.37 5.41
C ARG A 221 7.08 4.08 6.70
N GLN A 222 7.61 4.57 7.82
CA GLN A 222 6.87 4.55 9.08
C GLN A 222 5.98 5.77 9.18
N ASP A 223 4.84 5.57 9.82
CA ASP A 223 4.09 6.68 10.37
C ASP A 223 4.89 7.28 11.54
N PRO A 224 5.16 8.59 11.55
CA PRO A 224 6.05 9.22 12.53
C PRO A 224 5.46 9.22 13.95
N ILE A 225 4.13 9.11 14.09
CA ILE A 225 3.45 9.15 15.38
C ILE A 225 3.48 7.77 16.04
N THR A 226 3.10 6.76 15.26
CA THR A 226 2.86 5.40 15.76
C THR A 226 4.08 4.48 15.61
N GLY A 227 5.04 4.84 14.76
CA GLY A 227 6.27 4.07 14.51
C GLY A 227 6.08 2.78 13.69
N VAL A 228 4.85 2.49 13.25
CA VAL A 228 4.50 1.30 12.44
C VAL A 228 4.38 1.69 10.95
N PRO A 229 4.40 0.77 9.96
CA PRO A 229 4.38 1.08 8.51
C PRO A 229 3.19 1.90 7.99
N SER A 230 3.41 3.14 7.53
CA SER A 230 2.36 4.10 7.15
C SER A 230 1.24 3.50 6.27
N GLU A 231 0.02 4.03 6.42
CA GLU A 231 -1.14 3.60 5.61
C GLU A 231 -0.84 3.71 4.11
N LEU A 232 -0.25 4.82 3.68
CA LEU A 232 0.12 5.03 2.28
C LEU A 232 1.07 3.93 1.79
N SER A 233 2.12 3.60 2.55
CA SER A 233 3.04 2.53 2.18
C SER A 233 2.37 1.16 2.16
N MET A 234 1.43 0.89 3.08
CA MET A 234 0.69 -0.38 3.11
C MET A 234 -0.29 -0.52 1.95
N VAL A 235 -1.01 0.55 1.58
CA VAL A 235 -1.89 0.56 0.39
C VAL A 235 -1.06 0.43 -0.89
N SER A 236 0.09 1.11 -0.97
CA SER A 236 1.03 0.92 -2.09
C SER A 236 1.56 -0.52 -2.17
N LEU A 237 1.89 -1.15 -1.04
CA LEU A 237 2.31 -2.55 -1.01
C LEU A 237 1.16 -3.47 -1.44
N GLN A 238 -0.06 -3.22 -0.98
CA GLN A 238 -1.24 -3.98 -1.40
C GLN A 238 -1.41 -3.97 -2.92
N GLN A 239 -1.18 -2.82 -3.56
CA GLN A 239 -1.31 -2.71 -5.02
C GLN A 239 -0.12 -3.33 -5.77
N THR A 240 1.11 -3.18 -5.27
CA THR A 240 2.34 -3.57 -5.99
C THR A 240 2.79 -5.01 -5.72
N LEU A 241 2.58 -5.55 -4.51
CA LEU A 241 2.97 -6.92 -4.14
C LEU A 241 2.43 -8.02 -5.08
N PRO A 242 1.15 -8.03 -5.51
CA PRO A 242 0.69 -9.02 -6.48
C PRO A 242 1.45 -8.92 -7.81
N LEU A 243 1.70 -7.70 -8.30
CA LEU A 243 2.42 -7.45 -9.55
C LEU A 243 3.89 -7.85 -9.45
N LEU A 244 4.54 -7.56 -8.30
CA LEU A 244 5.89 -8.03 -7.98
C LEU A 244 5.98 -9.54 -8.15
N VAL A 245 5.09 -10.25 -7.47
CA VAL A 245 5.08 -11.71 -7.46
C VAL A 245 4.78 -12.25 -8.86
N ASP A 246 3.75 -11.74 -9.53
CA ASP A 246 3.41 -12.15 -10.89
C ASP A 246 4.58 -11.93 -11.87
N GLY A 247 5.32 -10.83 -11.72
CA GLY A 247 6.55 -10.56 -12.46
C GLY A 247 7.63 -11.63 -12.22
N LEU A 248 7.91 -11.98 -10.95
CA LEU A 248 8.88 -13.04 -10.63
C LEU A 248 8.52 -14.36 -11.33
N TYR A 249 7.24 -14.74 -11.30
CA TYR A 249 6.78 -15.96 -11.97
C TYR A 249 6.80 -15.87 -13.49
N GLY A 250 6.34 -14.74 -14.05
CA GLY A 250 6.30 -14.51 -15.50
C GLY A 250 7.67 -14.58 -16.14
N HIS A 251 8.70 -14.14 -15.41
CA HIS A 251 10.10 -14.21 -15.82
C HIS A 251 10.79 -15.54 -15.46
N GLY A 252 10.07 -16.49 -14.85
CA GLY A 252 10.60 -17.83 -14.56
C GLY A 252 11.59 -17.88 -13.41
N VAL A 253 11.52 -16.95 -12.45
CA VAL A 253 12.33 -16.97 -11.23
C VAL A 253 12.03 -18.25 -10.44
N GLU A 254 13.08 -18.97 -10.07
CA GLU A 254 12.95 -20.25 -9.36
C GLU A 254 13.24 -20.13 -7.87
N LYS A 255 14.08 -19.16 -7.48
CA LYS A 255 14.49 -18.95 -6.10
C LYS A 255 14.40 -17.48 -5.70
N VAL A 256 13.92 -17.21 -4.48
CA VAL A 256 13.81 -15.86 -3.93
C VAL A 256 14.48 -15.80 -2.57
N ARG A 257 15.43 -14.88 -2.41
CA ARG A 257 16.13 -14.62 -1.16
C ARG A 257 15.71 -13.29 -0.58
N VAL A 258 15.09 -13.29 0.59
CA VAL A 258 14.57 -12.08 1.23
C VAL A 258 15.41 -11.73 2.45
N SER A 259 16.09 -10.59 2.44
CA SER A 259 16.71 -10.04 3.65
C SER A 259 15.61 -9.48 4.55
N ALA A 260 15.40 -10.11 5.71
CA ALA A 260 14.23 -9.94 6.55
C ALA A 260 14.37 -8.76 7.54
N ALA A 261 14.52 -7.55 7.01
CA ALA A 261 14.58 -6.33 7.80
C ALA A 261 13.25 -5.58 7.81
N GLY A 262 12.65 -5.46 8.99
CA GLY A 262 11.49 -4.62 9.21
C GLY A 262 10.43 -5.24 10.10
N HIS A 263 9.22 -4.71 9.99
CA HIS A 263 8.08 -5.12 10.79
C HIS A 263 7.57 -6.51 10.36
N PRO A 264 7.22 -7.39 11.31
CA PRO A 264 6.68 -8.73 11.05
C PRO A 264 5.56 -8.78 10.01
N THR A 265 4.67 -7.78 9.99
CA THR A 265 3.56 -7.68 9.04
C THR A 265 4.00 -7.61 7.58
N LEU A 266 5.07 -6.85 7.28
CA LEU A 266 5.62 -6.79 5.91
C LEU A 266 6.12 -8.18 5.47
N LEU A 267 6.88 -8.84 6.35
CA LEU A 267 7.46 -10.14 6.04
C LEU A 267 6.40 -11.23 5.95
N TRP A 268 5.40 -11.19 6.81
CA TRP A 268 4.24 -12.08 6.71
C TRP A 268 3.51 -11.89 5.38
N ALA A 269 3.26 -10.65 4.95
CA ALA A 269 2.60 -10.35 3.69
C ALA A 269 3.41 -10.86 2.47
N ILE A 270 4.73 -10.65 2.46
CA ILE A 270 5.62 -11.20 1.42
C ILE A 270 5.57 -12.74 1.42
N GLY A 271 5.63 -13.37 2.59
CA GLY A 271 5.48 -14.82 2.73
C GLY A 271 4.14 -15.30 2.18
N ALA A 272 3.04 -14.64 2.53
CA ALA A 272 1.71 -14.96 2.03
C ALA A 272 1.55 -14.76 0.51
N ALA A 273 2.31 -13.83 -0.09
CA ALA A 273 2.33 -13.60 -1.53
C ALA A 273 3.14 -14.66 -2.28
N LEU A 274 4.10 -15.28 -1.61
CA LEU A 274 4.92 -16.38 -2.11
C LEU A 274 4.55 -17.67 -1.36
N PRO A 275 3.34 -18.24 -1.49
CA PRO A 275 2.96 -19.42 -0.74
C PRO A 275 3.69 -20.68 -1.23
N THR A 276 3.72 -21.73 -0.42
CA THR A 276 4.27 -23.06 -0.78
C THR A 276 3.62 -23.70 -2.00
N THR A 277 2.37 -23.35 -2.27
CA THR A 277 1.59 -23.82 -3.42
C THR A 277 2.03 -23.19 -4.73
N ARG A 278 2.68 -22.01 -4.67
CA ARG A 278 3.13 -21.25 -5.84
C ARG A 278 4.65 -21.33 -6.00
N MET A 279 5.42 -21.24 -4.90
CA MET A 279 6.88 -21.44 -4.85
C MET A 279 7.19 -22.71 -4.05
N ARG A 280 7.97 -23.64 -4.64
CA ARG A 280 8.31 -24.93 -4.01
C ARG A 280 8.94 -24.73 -2.62
N PRO A 281 8.72 -25.66 -1.67
CA PRO A 281 9.40 -25.61 -0.37
C PRO A 281 10.92 -25.54 -0.53
N GLY A 282 11.55 -24.60 0.19
CA GLY A 282 13.00 -24.35 0.12
C GLY A 282 13.45 -23.37 -0.97
N SER A 283 12.56 -22.98 -1.89
CA SER A 283 12.88 -22.00 -2.94
C SER A 283 12.75 -20.54 -2.49
N VAL A 284 12.17 -20.31 -1.32
CA VAL A 284 12.15 -18.99 -0.69
C VAL A 284 12.89 -19.05 0.64
N VAL A 285 13.84 -18.13 0.79
CA VAL A 285 14.78 -18.09 1.92
C VAL A 285 14.65 -16.76 2.63
N ALA A 286 14.37 -16.77 3.93
CA ALA A 286 14.50 -15.58 4.76
C ALA A 286 15.93 -15.51 5.29
N VAL A 287 16.59 -14.38 5.13
CA VAL A 287 17.94 -14.15 5.66
C VAL A 287 17.84 -13.17 6.82
N ASP A 288 18.41 -13.56 7.95
CA ASP A 288 18.50 -12.70 9.13
C ASP A 288 19.29 -11.42 8.81
N ILE A 289 18.76 -10.27 9.20
CA ILE A 289 19.41 -8.99 8.96
C ILE A 289 20.63 -8.80 9.87
N ASP A 290 20.64 -9.35 11.07
CA ASP A 290 21.73 -9.09 12.03
C ASP A 290 22.99 -9.87 11.67
N THR A 291 22.84 -11.09 11.12
CA THR A 291 23.97 -11.94 10.72
C THR A 291 24.28 -11.89 9.24
N HIS A 292 23.34 -11.41 8.41
CA HIS A 292 23.39 -11.38 6.94
C HIS A 292 23.61 -12.71 6.23
N THR A 293 23.78 -13.81 6.98
CA THR A 293 24.19 -15.12 6.47
C THR A 293 23.33 -16.25 7.01
N THR A 294 22.63 -16.02 8.13
CA THR A 294 21.75 -17.04 8.72
C THR A 294 20.47 -17.15 7.90
N GLU A 295 20.31 -18.29 7.27
CA GLU A 295 19.16 -18.61 6.44
C GLU A 295 18.08 -19.37 7.22
N TRP A 296 16.84 -18.96 6.98
CA TRP A 296 15.62 -19.55 7.49
C TRP A 296 14.82 -20.10 6.31
N ARG A 297 14.49 -21.40 6.37
CA ARG A 297 13.85 -22.13 5.27
C ARG A 297 12.77 -23.05 5.79
N GLU A 298 11.80 -23.37 4.94
CA GLU A 298 10.75 -24.35 5.26
C GLU A 298 11.28 -25.79 5.29
N LYS A 299 12.25 -26.07 4.42
CA LYS A 299 12.90 -27.37 4.29
C LYS A 299 14.41 -27.17 4.36
N LEU A 300 15.06 -27.95 5.21
CA LEU A 300 16.50 -28.00 5.34
C LEU A 300 17.11 -28.89 4.26
N ASP A 301 18.33 -28.57 3.85
CA ASP A 301 19.10 -29.40 2.92
C ASP A 301 19.49 -30.74 3.57
N ASP A 302 19.82 -30.72 4.87
CA ASP A 302 20.03 -31.90 5.71
C ASP A 302 18.99 -31.96 6.84
N PRO A 303 18.04 -32.91 6.83
CA PRO A 303 17.07 -33.07 7.92
C PRO A 303 17.71 -33.32 9.29
N ALA A 304 18.95 -33.84 9.36
CA ALA A 304 19.66 -34.04 10.62
C ALA A 304 20.14 -32.73 11.26
N SER A 305 20.09 -31.61 10.52
CA SER A 305 20.39 -30.28 11.04
C SER A 305 19.23 -29.64 11.81
N ASP A 306 18.03 -30.24 11.78
CA ASP A 306 16.92 -29.86 12.67
C ASP A 306 17.29 -30.28 14.11
N THR A 307 17.45 -29.30 15.00
CA THR A 307 17.86 -29.59 16.38
C THR A 307 16.72 -30.18 17.20
N ASN A 308 15.47 -29.94 16.79
CA ASN A 308 14.22 -30.25 17.48
C ASN A 308 14.24 -29.83 18.97
N GLN A 309 14.93 -28.74 19.29
CA GLN A 309 15.12 -28.25 20.66
C GLN A 309 13.99 -27.33 21.14
N PHE A 310 13.15 -26.84 20.22
CA PHE A 310 12.09 -25.89 20.53
C PHE A 310 10.71 -26.54 20.48
N HIS A 311 9.79 -26.11 21.35
CA HIS A 311 8.41 -26.56 21.36
C HIS A 311 7.44 -25.37 21.33
N VAL A 312 6.23 -25.62 20.86
CA VAL A 312 5.18 -24.62 20.72
C VAL A 312 4.08 -24.93 21.74
N ASP A 313 3.95 -24.07 22.74
CA ASP A 313 2.92 -24.17 23.77
C ASP A 313 1.73 -23.29 23.42
N TRP A 314 0.53 -23.85 23.55
CA TRP A 314 -0.74 -23.15 23.36
C TRP A 314 -1.43 -22.98 24.70
N ASN A 315 -1.59 -21.74 25.15
CA ASN A 315 -2.50 -21.40 26.24
C ASN A 315 -3.78 -20.82 25.63
N LEU A 316 -4.80 -21.67 25.49
CA LEU A 316 -6.09 -21.34 24.89
C LEU A 316 -7.15 -21.13 25.97
N SER A 317 -7.87 -20.02 25.86
CA SER A 317 -9.07 -19.72 26.64
C SER A 317 -10.23 -19.43 25.71
N MET A 318 -11.40 -19.97 26.04
CA MET A 318 -12.63 -19.80 25.28
C MET A 318 -13.61 -18.94 26.07
N THR A 319 -14.32 -18.07 25.38
CA THR A 319 -15.48 -17.32 25.90
C THR A 319 -16.76 -17.93 25.35
N GLU A 320 -17.93 -17.50 25.84
CA GLU A 320 -19.19 -17.92 25.24
C GLU A 320 -19.25 -17.52 23.76
N ALA A 321 -19.67 -18.46 22.91
CA ALA A 321 -19.78 -18.20 21.48
C ALA A 321 -20.88 -17.15 21.25
N PRO A 322 -20.58 -16.07 20.50
CA PRO A 322 -21.61 -15.12 20.07
C PRO A 322 -22.69 -15.86 19.27
N GLN A 323 -23.97 -15.72 19.65
CA GLN A 323 -25.07 -16.18 18.82
C GLN A 323 -25.19 -15.27 17.58
N ASP A 324 -25.27 -15.88 16.40
CA ASP A 324 -25.55 -15.22 15.11
C ASP A 324 -24.51 -14.21 14.59
N ARG A 325 -23.24 -14.29 15.03
CA ARG A 325 -22.15 -13.42 14.54
C ARG A 325 -20.91 -14.20 14.12
N LYS A 326 -20.11 -13.61 13.23
CA LYS A 326 -18.78 -14.12 12.88
C LYS A 326 -17.93 -14.24 14.12
N THR A 327 -17.30 -15.39 14.33
CA THR A 327 -16.51 -15.64 15.53
C THR A 327 -15.03 -15.33 15.30
N ARG A 328 -14.41 -14.65 16.26
CA ARG A 328 -13.02 -14.17 16.17
C ARG A 328 -12.10 -14.88 17.16
N ALA A 329 -10.87 -15.15 16.75
CA ALA A 329 -9.77 -15.46 17.64
C ALA A 329 -8.87 -14.24 17.84
N VAL A 330 -8.28 -14.12 19.01
CA VAL A 330 -7.14 -13.23 19.27
C VAL A 330 -5.95 -14.08 19.67
N VAL A 331 -4.84 -13.99 18.94
CA VAL A 331 -3.66 -14.83 19.09
C VAL A 331 -2.42 -13.98 19.30
N LEU A 332 -1.70 -14.23 20.38
CA LEU A 332 -0.38 -13.68 20.64
C LEU A 332 0.67 -14.72 20.27
N LEU A 333 1.62 -14.34 19.42
CA LEU A 333 2.80 -15.14 19.11
C LEU A 333 4.01 -14.56 19.82
N GLN A 334 4.71 -15.36 20.62
CA GLN A 334 5.87 -14.91 21.39
C GLN A 334 6.96 -15.98 21.50
N VAL A 335 8.17 -15.54 21.83
CA VAL A 335 9.28 -16.40 22.23
C VAL A 335 9.45 -16.30 23.74
N GLU A 336 9.38 -17.43 24.43
CA GLU A 336 9.27 -17.50 25.89
C GLU A 336 8.12 -16.60 26.42
N ASP A 337 8.18 -16.19 27.68
CA ASP A 337 7.18 -15.32 28.32
C ASP A 337 7.59 -13.84 28.22
N ARG A 338 7.98 -13.38 27.02
CA ARG A 338 8.53 -12.02 26.80
C ARG A 338 7.48 -10.95 26.50
N ALA A 339 6.28 -11.33 26.08
CA ALA A 339 5.31 -10.36 25.60
C ALA A 339 4.62 -9.59 26.74
N ASN A 340 4.15 -8.39 26.41
CA ASN A 340 3.33 -7.59 27.32
C ASN A 340 1.89 -8.09 27.30
N LEU A 341 1.57 -9.00 28.21
CA LEU A 341 0.23 -9.59 28.32
C LEU A 341 -0.86 -8.54 28.57
N LYS A 342 -0.58 -7.49 29.34
CA LYS A 342 -1.55 -6.40 29.58
C LYS A 342 -1.97 -5.72 28.27
N ALA A 343 -1.02 -5.52 27.35
CA ALA A 343 -1.32 -4.90 26.07
C ALA A 343 -2.09 -5.85 25.14
N PHE A 344 -1.78 -7.15 25.20
CA PHE A 344 -2.54 -8.17 24.48
C PHE A 344 -3.97 -8.31 25.04
N ASP A 345 -4.15 -8.22 26.35
CA ASP A 345 -5.46 -8.18 27.01
C ASP A 345 -6.25 -6.95 26.56
N GLY A 346 -5.59 -5.80 26.42
CA GLY A 346 -6.18 -4.59 25.84
C GLY A 346 -6.66 -4.78 24.40
N LEU A 347 -5.87 -5.47 23.56
CA LEU A 347 -6.29 -5.84 22.20
C LEU A 347 -7.52 -6.74 22.24
N ALA A 348 -7.50 -7.82 23.04
CA ALA A 348 -8.62 -8.73 23.15
C ALA A 348 -9.90 -8.02 23.62
N GLY A 349 -9.79 -7.16 24.64
CA GLY A 349 -10.90 -6.35 25.13
C GLY A 349 -11.43 -5.30 24.14
N SER A 350 -10.65 -4.93 23.12
CA SER A 350 -11.08 -4.01 22.07
C SER A 350 -11.90 -4.68 20.96
N LEU A 351 -11.89 -6.00 20.88
CA LEU A 351 -12.58 -6.77 19.86
C LEU A 351 -13.94 -7.22 20.40
N PRO A 352 -15.05 -6.67 19.91
CA PRO A 352 -16.35 -7.22 20.24
C PRO A 352 -16.42 -8.64 19.68
N ASP A 353 -17.00 -9.54 20.47
CA ASP A 353 -17.37 -10.90 20.03
C ASP A 353 -16.19 -11.85 19.73
N TYR A 354 -15.03 -11.68 20.37
CA TYR A 354 -14.00 -12.73 20.32
C TYR A 354 -14.46 -13.97 21.10
N HIS A 355 -14.28 -15.15 20.48
CA HIS A 355 -14.66 -16.45 21.03
C HIS A 355 -13.45 -17.21 21.61
N ALA A 356 -12.28 -17.00 21.01
CA ALA A 356 -11.04 -17.64 21.44
C ALA A 356 -9.94 -16.62 21.70
N LYS A 357 -9.18 -16.85 22.75
CA LYS A 357 -7.95 -16.10 23.06
C LYS A 357 -6.83 -17.09 23.31
N ALA A 358 -5.79 -17.02 22.50
CA ALA A 358 -4.64 -17.90 22.59
C ALA A 358 -3.34 -17.13 22.78
N VAL A 359 -2.48 -17.63 23.66
CA VAL A 359 -1.07 -17.26 23.74
C VAL A 359 -0.24 -18.44 23.26
N VAL A 360 0.46 -18.26 22.14
CA VAL A 360 1.30 -19.28 21.50
C VAL A 360 2.75 -18.91 21.77
N SER A 361 3.42 -19.73 22.57
CA SER A 361 4.78 -19.48 23.05
C SER A 361 5.75 -20.49 22.46
N ILE A 362 6.80 -20.02 21.80
CA ILE A 362 7.93 -20.85 21.40
C ILE A 362 8.89 -20.92 22.57
N ARG A 363 9.13 -22.11 23.09
CA ARG A 363 10.02 -22.36 24.23
C ARG A 363 11.21 -23.21 23.82
N GLY A 364 12.39 -22.88 24.30
CA GLY A 364 13.62 -23.57 23.98
C GLY A 364 14.59 -23.71 25.15
N PRO A 365 15.82 -24.17 24.88
CA PRO A 365 16.85 -24.31 25.91
C PRO A 365 17.20 -22.97 26.53
N LYS A 366 17.26 -22.92 27.87
CA LYS A 366 17.54 -21.69 28.62
C LYS A 366 18.89 -21.07 28.26
N GLU A 367 19.88 -21.88 27.87
CA GLU A 367 21.21 -21.39 27.52
C GLU A 367 21.20 -20.52 26.25
N ARG A 368 20.19 -20.71 25.39
CA ARG A 368 20.02 -19.90 24.17
C ARG A 368 19.34 -18.56 24.42
N GLY A 369 18.91 -18.26 25.66
CA GLY A 369 18.40 -16.93 26.02
C GLY A 369 17.30 -16.42 25.08
N GLY A 370 16.39 -17.29 24.63
CA GLY A 370 15.28 -16.94 23.72
C GLY A 370 15.66 -16.66 22.26
N PHE A 371 16.86 -17.04 21.81
CA PHE A 371 17.22 -17.07 20.39
C PHE A 371 16.82 -18.41 19.78
N ILE A 372 16.00 -18.36 18.73
CA ILE A 372 15.55 -19.55 17.99
C ILE A 372 16.61 -19.91 16.94
N ASP A 373 16.97 -21.19 16.85
CA ASP A 373 17.86 -21.69 15.80
C ASP A 373 17.16 -21.64 14.44
N SER A 374 17.84 -21.17 13.39
CA SER A 374 17.20 -21.01 12.08
C SER A 374 16.80 -22.33 11.44
N SER A 375 17.45 -23.43 11.83
CA SER A 375 17.08 -24.79 11.42
C SER A 375 15.66 -25.17 11.84
N GLU A 376 15.16 -24.61 12.94
CA GLU A 376 13.83 -24.89 13.49
C GLU A 376 12.72 -24.15 12.75
N GLY A 377 13.07 -23.14 11.95
CA GLY A 377 12.13 -22.16 11.40
C GLY A 377 10.98 -22.80 10.63
N GLY A 378 11.29 -23.74 9.72
CA GLY A 378 10.28 -24.43 8.91
C GLY A 378 9.33 -25.30 9.75
N ARG A 379 9.88 -26.05 10.71
CA ARG A 379 9.11 -26.91 11.62
C ARG A 379 8.21 -26.08 12.52
N LEU A 380 8.74 -25.04 13.16
CA LEU A 380 7.98 -24.14 14.04
C LEU A 380 6.87 -23.41 13.28
N ALA A 381 7.16 -22.88 12.09
CA ALA A 381 6.14 -22.26 11.26
C ALA A 381 5.00 -23.23 10.94
N LYS A 382 5.34 -24.47 10.56
CA LYS A 382 4.34 -25.51 10.28
C LYS A 382 3.51 -25.85 11.52
N THR A 383 4.14 -26.08 12.66
CA THR A 383 3.45 -26.41 13.92
C THR A 383 2.48 -25.30 14.34
N ILE A 384 2.89 -24.03 14.25
CA ILE A 384 2.03 -22.89 14.58
C ILE A 384 0.84 -22.80 13.62
N MET A 385 1.08 -22.88 12.31
CA MET A 385 0.00 -22.74 11.32
C MET A 385 -0.97 -23.92 11.31
N ASP A 386 -0.49 -25.14 11.58
CA ASP A 386 -1.37 -26.31 11.79
C ASP A 386 -2.23 -26.15 13.04
N GLY A 387 -1.68 -25.60 14.12
CA GLY A 387 -2.43 -25.24 15.32
C GLY A 387 -3.51 -24.19 15.04
N MET A 388 -3.21 -23.16 14.25
CA MET A 388 -4.21 -22.16 13.83
C MET A 388 -5.33 -22.77 12.98
N ARG A 389 -4.99 -23.65 12.03
CA ARG A 389 -6.00 -24.38 11.23
C ARG A 389 -6.88 -25.26 12.09
N LYS A 390 -6.28 -25.96 13.07
CA LYS A 390 -7.02 -26.78 14.04
C LYS A 390 -7.96 -25.92 14.88
N LEU A 391 -7.50 -24.77 15.37
CA LEU A 391 -8.33 -23.81 16.09
C LEU A 391 -9.57 -23.42 15.26
N VAL A 392 -9.39 -23.02 13.99
CA VAL A 392 -10.50 -22.69 13.08
C VAL A 392 -11.44 -23.88 12.90
N THR A 393 -10.91 -25.07 12.64
CA THR A 393 -11.69 -26.28 12.37
C THR A 393 -12.54 -26.70 13.57
N ASP A 394 -11.96 -26.66 14.77
CA ASP A 394 -12.58 -27.15 15.99
C ASP A 394 -13.61 -26.17 16.57
N THR A 395 -13.51 -24.88 16.23
CA THR A 395 -14.31 -23.81 16.88
C THR A 395 -15.19 -23.00 15.92
N GLY A 396 -15.01 -23.13 14.60
CA GLY A 396 -15.75 -22.36 13.62
C GLY A 396 -15.31 -20.90 13.49
N ILE A 397 -14.08 -20.56 13.89
CA ILE A 397 -13.55 -19.19 13.82
C ILE A 397 -13.36 -18.72 12.39
N ASP A 398 -13.92 -17.54 12.09
CA ASP A 398 -13.89 -16.93 10.76
C ASP A 398 -12.68 -16.00 10.54
N GLU A 399 -12.10 -15.49 11.63
CA GLU A 399 -11.10 -14.42 11.59
C GLU A 399 -10.15 -14.52 12.79
N ILE A 400 -8.84 -14.44 12.53
CA ILE A 400 -7.81 -14.52 13.56
C ILE A 400 -7.03 -13.21 13.62
N HIS A 401 -7.10 -12.52 14.76
CA HIS A 401 -6.33 -11.31 15.06
C HIS A 401 -4.98 -11.69 15.67
N ILE A 402 -3.89 -11.40 14.98
CA ILE A 402 -2.53 -11.82 15.35
C ILE A 402 -1.72 -10.63 15.87
N ALA A 403 -1.35 -10.70 17.14
CA ALA A 403 -0.29 -9.92 17.75
C ALA A 403 1.02 -10.71 17.64
N ASN A 404 1.95 -10.26 16.79
CA ASN A 404 3.17 -11.01 16.49
C ASN A 404 4.42 -10.39 17.15
N GLN A 405 5.12 -11.17 17.99
CA GLN A 405 6.41 -10.81 18.57
C GLN A 405 7.53 -11.80 18.20
N LEU A 406 7.33 -12.60 17.14
CA LEU A 406 8.34 -13.51 16.63
C LEU A 406 9.34 -12.78 15.72
N PRO A 407 10.53 -13.36 15.48
CA PRO A 407 11.48 -12.82 14.51
C PRO A 407 10.86 -12.60 13.12
N ALA A 408 11.33 -11.56 12.42
CA ALA A 408 10.83 -11.21 11.08
C ALA A 408 11.02 -12.35 10.07
N THR A 409 12.13 -13.10 10.17
CA THR A 409 12.42 -14.29 9.37
C THR A 409 11.36 -15.37 9.56
N LEU A 410 11.01 -15.71 10.80
CA LEU A 410 9.96 -16.70 11.11
C LEU A 410 8.57 -16.20 10.70
N SER A 411 8.31 -14.90 10.84
CA SER A 411 7.05 -14.27 10.39
C SER A 411 6.82 -14.45 8.89
N MET A 412 7.88 -14.41 8.08
CA MET A 412 7.80 -14.71 6.65
C MET A 412 7.41 -16.17 6.40
N LEU A 413 8.02 -17.12 7.12
CA LEU A 413 7.71 -18.54 6.98
C LEU A 413 6.27 -18.87 7.42
N LEU A 414 5.75 -18.19 8.46
CA LEU A 414 4.34 -18.28 8.86
C LEU A 414 3.43 -17.78 7.73
N GLY A 415 3.76 -16.64 7.12
CA GLY A 415 3.05 -16.10 5.97
C GLY A 415 2.91 -17.09 4.82
N ARG A 416 4.00 -17.77 4.46
CA ARG A 416 3.99 -18.79 3.38
C ARG A 416 3.03 -19.95 3.62
N GLN A 417 2.76 -20.25 4.89
CA GLN A 417 1.89 -21.33 5.34
C GLN A 417 0.49 -20.86 5.78
N SER A 418 0.17 -19.58 5.60
CA SER A 418 -1.11 -18.98 6.01
C SER A 418 -2.26 -19.15 5.04
N ASN A 419 -2.06 -19.94 3.97
CA ASN A 419 -3.13 -20.29 3.03
C ASN A 419 -4.37 -20.77 3.77
N THR A 420 -5.54 -20.39 3.24
CA THR A 420 -6.89 -20.72 3.76
C THR A 420 -7.27 -20.08 5.09
N LEU A 421 -6.45 -19.18 5.65
CA LEU A 421 -6.78 -18.45 6.88
C LEU A 421 -7.12 -16.99 6.55
N ASN A 422 -8.05 -16.43 7.32
CA ASN A 422 -8.38 -14.99 7.31
C ASN A 422 -7.74 -14.34 8.54
N LEU A 423 -6.67 -13.60 8.32
CA LEU A 423 -5.83 -13.07 9.38
C LEU A 423 -5.88 -11.55 9.42
N VAL A 424 -5.92 -10.96 10.60
CA VAL A 424 -5.69 -9.53 10.83
C VAL A 424 -4.38 -9.38 11.58
N LEU A 425 -3.38 -8.73 10.96
CA LEU A 425 -2.06 -8.55 11.55
C LEU A 425 -1.95 -7.23 12.30
N TYR A 426 -1.39 -7.30 13.50
CA TYR A 426 -1.15 -6.16 14.38
C TYR A 426 0.35 -5.94 14.59
N GLU A 427 0.74 -4.66 14.66
CA GLU A 427 2.09 -4.24 15.05
C GLU A 427 2.09 -3.54 16.40
N TRP A 428 3.20 -3.67 17.11
CA TRP A 428 3.42 -2.99 18.39
C TRP A 428 3.82 -1.52 18.16
N GLY A 429 2.84 -0.62 18.15
CA GLY A 429 3.01 0.81 17.84
C GLY A 429 2.73 1.74 19.03
N MET A 430 2.95 3.03 18.84
CA MET A 430 2.51 4.07 19.77
C MET A 430 1.05 4.46 19.47
N ASN A 431 0.24 4.63 20.50
CA ASN A 431 -1.05 5.29 20.40
C ASN A 431 -0.81 6.82 20.41
N GLY A 432 -1.03 7.47 19.27
CA GLY A 432 -0.78 8.91 19.11
C GLY A 432 -1.65 9.82 20.00
N ARG A 433 -2.76 9.31 20.56
CA ARG A 433 -3.64 10.08 21.47
C ARG A 433 -3.31 9.86 22.94
N ALA A 434 -3.09 8.61 23.33
CA ALA A 434 -2.88 8.23 24.72
C ALA A 434 -1.39 8.22 25.13
N GLY A 435 -0.46 8.29 24.18
CA GLY A 435 0.98 8.28 24.42
C GLY A 435 1.54 6.96 24.97
N ASN A 436 0.71 5.92 25.07
CA ASN A 436 1.11 4.57 25.45
C ASN A 436 1.30 3.68 24.20
N ARG A 437 1.98 2.54 24.34
CA ARG A 437 2.08 1.56 23.24
C ARG A 437 0.88 0.61 23.23
N GLU A 438 0.40 0.28 22.04
CA GLU A 438 -0.70 -0.64 21.81
C GLU A 438 -0.46 -1.49 20.55
N TYR A 439 -1.23 -2.57 20.41
CA TYR A 439 -1.28 -3.32 19.16
C TYR A 439 -2.18 -2.58 18.16
N VAL A 440 -1.58 -2.14 17.05
CA VAL A 440 -2.24 -1.38 15.99
C VAL A 440 -2.54 -2.31 14.81
N PRO A 441 -3.81 -2.45 14.37
CA PRO A 441 -4.13 -3.26 13.20
C PRO A 441 -3.56 -2.61 11.94
N LEU A 442 -2.95 -3.41 11.05
CA LEU A 442 -2.34 -2.90 9.83
C LEU A 442 -2.96 -3.47 8.56
N ALA A 443 -3.07 -4.79 8.47
CA ALA A 443 -3.51 -5.44 7.27
C ALA A 443 -4.30 -6.70 7.57
N ARG A 444 -5.30 -6.94 6.73
CA ARG A 444 -5.93 -8.24 6.58
C ARG A 444 -5.20 -9.03 5.53
N ILE A 445 -4.80 -10.24 5.88
CA ILE A 445 -4.13 -11.19 5.01
C ILE A 445 -5.06 -12.37 4.74
N GLN A 446 -5.41 -12.54 3.46
CA GLN A 446 -6.19 -13.65 2.94
C GLN A 446 -5.47 -14.19 1.69
N PRO A 447 -4.53 -15.13 1.86
CA PRO A 447 -3.75 -15.65 0.74
C PRO A 447 -4.65 -16.38 -0.26
N GLY A 448 -4.36 -16.20 -1.56
CA GLY A 448 -5.14 -16.81 -2.65
C GLY A 448 -6.29 -15.97 -3.18
N MET A 449 -6.55 -14.79 -2.61
CA MET A 449 -7.56 -13.86 -3.13
C MET A 449 -7.10 -13.14 -4.42
N PRO A 450 -8.03 -12.83 -5.35
CA PRO A 450 -7.73 -11.98 -6.50
C PRO A 450 -7.17 -10.63 -6.06
N GLY A 451 -6.07 -10.18 -6.68
CA GLY A 451 -5.41 -8.92 -6.32
C GLY A 451 -4.34 -9.03 -5.23
N GLY A 452 -4.05 -10.24 -4.72
CA GLY A 452 -2.94 -10.49 -3.80
C GLY A 452 -3.39 -10.79 -2.37
N PRO A 453 -2.44 -11.09 -1.47
CA PRO A 453 -2.77 -11.57 -0.12
C PRO A 453 -3.27 -10.48 0.82
N ILE A 454 -2.95 -9.20 0.58
CA ILE A 454 -3.43 -8.08 1.41
C ILE A 454 -4.82 -7.68 0.88
N THR A 455 -5.89 -8.05 1.59
CA THR A 455 -7.26 -7.74 1.13
C THR A 455 -7.84 -6.48 1.76
N GLU A 456 -7.28 -6.05 2.89
CA GLU A 456 -7.65 -4.81 3.57
C GLU A 456 -6.40 -4.20 4.19
N VAL A 457 -6.20 -2.90 4.00
CA VAL A 457 -5.28 -2.12 4.82
C VAL A 457 -6.14 -1.37 5.81
N PHE A 458 -5.93 -1.64 7.10
CA PHE A 458 -6.68 -0.94 8.12
C PHE A 458 -6.23 0.51 8.09
N PRO A 459 -7.18 1.46 7.96
CA PRO A 459 -6.83 2.87 8.08
C PRO A 459 -6.05 3.04 9.36
N ARG A 460 -4.91 3.74 9.28
CA ARG A 460 -4.32 4.27 10.50
C ARG A 460 -5.44 5.04 11.16
N ARG A 461 -5.54 5.00 12.48
CA ARG A 461 -6.46 5.86 13.22
C ARG A 461 -6.13 7.35 12.98
N ARG A 462 -6.31 7.87 11.76
CA ARG A 462 -7.12 9.05 11.50
C ARG A 462 -8.52 8.72 12.01
N LEU A 463 -8.62 8.60 13.32
CA LEU A 463 -9.86 8.86 14.00
C LEU A 463 -10.13 10.34 13.69
N TRP A 464 -10.71 10.65 12.53
CA TRP A 464 -11.50 11.86 12.36
C TRP A 464 -12.69 11.84 13.32
N ARG A 465 -12.98 10.67 13.91
CA ARG A 465 -13.83 10.53 15.10
C ARG A 465 -13.02 10.74 16.38
N SER A 466 -12.99 11.97 16.88
CA SER A 466 -12.62 12.24 18.28
C SER A 466 -13.56 11.58 19.30
N GLY A 467 -14.73 11.07 18.89
CA GLY A 467 -15.68 10.42 19.79
C GLY A 467 -16.76 9.60 19.07
N GLU A 468 -17.61 8.98 19.88
CA GLU A 468 -18.88 8.38 19.49
C GLU A 468 -19.71 9.39 18.67
N ILE A 469 -20.40 8.95 17.61
CA ILE A 469 -21.36 9.81 16.91
C ILE A 469 -22.55 9.98 17.87
N THR A 470 -22.63 11.15 18.48
CA THR A 470 -23.69 11.50 19.41
C THR A 470 -24.85 12.22 18.71
N LYS A 471 -24.64 12.68 17.47
CA LYS A 471 -25.62 13.44 16.71
C LYS A 471 -25.58 13.12 15.22
N PHE A 472 -26.75 13.05 14.60
CA PHE A 472 -26.90 13.06 13.14
C PHE A 472 -27.54 14.36 12.64
N VAL A 473 -27.08 14.84 11.49
CA VAL A 473 -27.66 15.98 10.75
C VAL A 473 -28.05 15.47 9.37
N ASN A 474 -29.33 15.58 9.01
CA ASN A 474 -29.78 15.20 7.67
C ASN A 474 -29.55 16.34 6.68
N LEU A 475 -28.87 16.02 5.58
CA LEU A 475 -28.57 16.90 4.45
C LEU A 475 -29.21 16.38 3.14
N ALA A 476 -30.03 15.33 3.24
CA ALA A 476 -30.79 14.78 2.13
C ALA A 476 -32.09 15.59 1.89
N PRO A 477 -32.65 15.54 0.66
CA PRO A 477 -33.88 16.26 0.30
C PRO A 477 -35.15 15.61 0.89
N TYR A 478 -35.01 14.44 1.51
CA TYR A 478 -36.10 13.66 2.09
C TYR A 478 -35.88 13.50 3.60
N ALA A 479 -36.99 13.38 4.31
CA ALA A 479 -36.96 13.04 5.73
C ALA A 479 -36.57 11.56 5.90
N VAL A 480 -35.90 11.22 6.99
CA VAL A 480 -35.51 9.85 7.34
C VAL A 480 -36.15 9.46 8.66
N ASN A 481 -36.90 8.37 8.64
CA ASN A 481 -37.61 7.84 9.79
C ASN A 481 -37.00 6.48 10.16
N LEU A 482 -36.31 6.44 11.30
CA LEU A 482 -35.74 5.20 11.84
C LEU A 482 -36.85 4.42 12.53
N THR A 483 -37.08 3.20 12.08
CA THR A 483 -38.03 2.26 12.67
C THR A 483 -37.30 1.03 13.21
N ARG A 484 -37.83 0.41 14.25
CA ARG A 484 -37.35 -0.88 14.76
C ARG A 484 -38.55 -1.73 15.15
N ASP A 485 -38.62 -2.95 14.62
CA ASP A 485 -39.74 -3.86 14.84
C ASP A 485 -41.12 -3.24 14.52
N GLY A 486 -41.15 -2.35 13.53
CA GLY A 486 -42.37 -1.63 13.11
C GLY A 486 -42.72 -0.39 13.95
N GLU A 487 -41.93 -0.04 14.96
CA GLU A 487 -42.14 1.17 15.77
C GLU A 487 -41.19 2.31 15.39
N HIS A 488 -41.66 3.55 15.51
CA HIS A 488 -40.85 4.75 15.27
C HIS A 488 -39.84 4.96 16.40
N VAL A 489 -38.56 5.02 16.04
CA VAL A 489 -37.43 5.24 16.97
C VAL A 489 -36.93 6.67 16.90
N HIS A 490 -36.73 7.21 15.71
CA HIS A 490 -36.19 8.56 15.53
C HIS A 490 -36.56 9.15 14.18
N PHE A 491 -36.69 10.48 14.13
CA PHE A 491 -37.03 11.21 12.91
C PHE A 491 -36.01 12.30 12.63
N TRP A 492 -35.43 12.27 11.42
CA TRP A 492 -34.61 13.35 10.88
C TRP A 492 -35.36 14.08 9.76
N PRO A 493 -35.70 15.37 9.93
CA PRO A 493 -36.40 16.12 8.89
C PRO A 493 -35.53 16.27 7.63
N ALA A 494 -36.18 16.48 6.49
CA ALA A 494 -35.49 16.85 5.25
C ALA A 494 -34.71 18.16 5.45
N ALA A 495 -33.56 18.28 4.78
CA ALA A 495 -32.80 19.52 4.77
C ALA A 495 -33.49 20.59 3.94
N ALA A 496 -33.26 21.86 4.29
CA ALA A 496 -33.57 22.98 3.42
C ALA A 496 -32.71 22.90 2.14
N GLU A 497 -33.24 23.40 1.03
CA GLU A 497 -32.65 23.26 -0.32
C GLU A 497 -31.22 23.81 -0.41
N ASP A 498 -30.91 24.86 0.34
CA ASP A 498 -29.59 25.49 0.42
C ASP A 498 -28.56 24.69 1.25
N ALA A 499 -29.02 23.70 2.02
CA ALA A 499 -28.21 22.80 2.83
C ALA A 499 -28.06 21.41 2.19
N TRP A 500 -28.66 21.18 1.02
CA TRP A 500 -28.58 19.91 0.32
C TRP A 500 -27.15 19.56 -0.10
N CYS A 501 -26.80 18.29 0.06
CA CYS A 501 -25.49 17.76 -0.31
C CYS A 501 -25.64 16.65 -1.36
N PHE A 502 -25.43 17.00 -2.64
CA PHE A 502 -25.53 16.08 -3.78
C PHE A 502 -24.22 16.02 -4.58
N PRO A 503 -23.92 14.88 -5.22
CA PRO A 503 -22.97 14.84 -6.32
C PRO A 503 -23.59 15.55 -7.54
N ALA A 504 -22.76 16.21 -8.34
CA ALA A 504 -23.16 16.56 -9.70
C ALA A 504 -23.45 15.25 -10.45
N GLU A 505 -24.66 15.06 -10.98
CA GLU A 505 -24.93 13.91 -11.85
C GLU A 505 -24.38 14.21 -13.25
N GLN A 506 -23.47 13.36 -13.72
CA GLN A 506 -23.04 13.37 -15.12
C GLN A 506 -23.83 12.30 -15.85
N THR A 507 -24.61 12.73 -16.84
CA THR A 507 -25.39 11.84 -17.70
C THR A 507 -24.80 11.84 -19.10
N GLU A 508 -24.50 10.67 -19.64
CA GLU A 508 -24.10 10.48 -21.02
C GLU A 508 -25.08 9.53 -21.71
N ASP A 509 -25.53 9.90 -22.91
CA ASP A 509 -26.36 9.02 -23.73
C ASP A 509 -25.52 7.82 -24.17
N ALA A 510 -25.92 6.62 -23.74
CA ALA A 510 -25.31 5.38 -24.20
C ALA A 510 -26.08 4.82 -25.40
N TYR A 511 -25.43 3.90 -26.11
CA TYR A 511 -26.08 3.21 -27.22
C TYR A 511 -27.37 2.50 -26.75
N PRO A 512 -28.51 2.72 -27.44
CA PRO A 512 -29.75 2.02 -27.10
C PRO A 512 -29.56 0.51 -27.17
N LEU A 513 -30.02 -0.20 -26.15
CA LEU A 513 -30.00 -1.65 -26.13
C LEU A 513 -31.24 -2.19 -26.85
N ALA A 514 -31.06 -3.18 -27.73
CA ALA A 514 -32.19 -3.86 -28.35
C ALA A 514 -32.74 -4.94 -27.41
N HIS A 515 -34.03 -4.89 -27.12
CA HIS A 515 -34.77 -5.99 -26.48
C HIS A 515 -35.93 -6.41 -27.40
N GLY A 516 -35.70 -7.46 -28.18
CA GLY A 516 -36.60 -7.82 -29.28
C GLY A 516 -36.61 -6.72 -30.36
N GLU A 517 -37.80 -6.24 -30.74
CA GLU A 517 -37.98 -5.15 -31.71
C GLU A 517 -37.94 -3.75 -31.07
N VAL A 518 -37.76 -3.64 -29.75
CA VAL A 518 -37.78 -2.37 -29.02
C VAL A 518 -36.36 -1.88 -28.77
N ALA A 519 -36.07 -0.66 -29.23
CA ALA A 519 -34.86 0.07 -28.85
C ALA A 519 -35.06 0.69 -27.46
N VAL A 520 -34.28 0.25 -26.48
CA VAL A 520 -34.30 0.76 -25.11
C VAL A 520 -33.21 1.83 -24.99
N PRO A 521 -33.55 3.13 -24.93
CA PRO A 521 -32.56 4.16 -24.69
C PRO A 521 -31.89 3.93 -23.33
N VAL A 522 -30.57 3.97 -23.30
CA VAL A 522 -29.79 3.82 -22.07
C VAL A 522 -29.04 5.12 -21.85
N VAL A 523 -29.15 5.67 -20.65
CA VAL A 523 -28.32 6.78 -20.18
C VAL A 523 -27.38 6.22 -19.12
N GLN A 524 -26.09 6.44 -19.29
CA GLN A 524 -25.11 6.15 -18.25
C GLN A 524 -25.07 7.34 -17.30
N VAL A 525 -25.20 7.05 -15.99
CA VAL A 525 -25.17 8.07 -14.94
C VAL A 525 -23.96 7.80 -14.05
N ALA A 526 -23.07 8.78 -13.96
CA ALA A 526 -21.93 8.77 -13.06
C ALA A 526 -22.12 9.83 -11.96
N ALA A 527 -21.63 9.53 -10.75
CA ALA A 527 -21.55 10.51 -9.68
C ALA A 527 -20.31 11.38 -9.89
N GLY A 528 -20.51 12.67 -10.15
CA GLY A 528 -19.48 13.70 -10.17
C GLY A 528 -19.15 14.25 -8.78
N ASP A 529 -18.43 15.36 -8.74
CA ASP A 529 -17.98 15.98 -7.49
C ASP A 529 -19.16 16.33 -6.58
N VAL A 530 -19.02 16.02 -5.29
CA VAL A 530 -19.95 16.45 -4.25
C VAL A 530 -19.64 17.90 -3.93
N GLY A 531 -20.59 18.80 -4.24
CA GLY A 531 -20.45 20.26 -4.18
C GLY A 531 -20.12 20.83 -2.79
N LYS A 532 -20.94 21.76 -2.27
CA LYS A 532 -20.66 22.40 -0.97
C LYS A 532 -20.83 21.38 0.16
N GLN A 533 -19.71 20.90 0.69
CA GLN A 533 -19.71 19.96 1.81
C GLN A 533 -19.74 20.70 3.17
N PRO A 534 -20.46 20.20 4.18
CA PRO A 534 -20.42 20.76 5.52
C PRO A 534 -19.02 20.58 6.14
N PRO A 535 -18.56 21.47 7.04
CA PRO A 535 -17.34 21.23 7.78
C PRO A 535 -17.45 19.95 8.62
N ARG A 536 -16.31 19.30 8.91
CA ARG A 536 -16.26 18.19 9.86
C ARG A 536 -16.46 18.75 11.27
N VAL A 537 -17.37 18.15 12.02
CA VAL A 537 -17.67 18.51 13.40
C VAL A 537 -17.62 17.26 14.26
N ASP A 538 -16.80 17.31 15.31
CA ASP A 538 -16.63 16.20 16.24
C ASP A 538 -17.97 15.69 16.81
N GLY A 539 -18.15 14.37 16.81
CA GLY A 539 -19.39 13.71 17.27
C GLY A 539 -20.60 13.82 16.33
N THR A 540 -20.48 14.46 15.16
CA THR A 540 -21.57 14.65 14.21
C THR A 540 -21.43 13.74 12.98
N GLY A 541 -22.49 12.98 12.67
CA GLY A 541 -22.67 12.28 11.40
C GLY A 541 -23.65 13.01 10.50
N TYR A 542 -23.43 12.96 9.19
CA TYR A 542 -24.29 13.58 8.19
C TYR A 542 -25.03 12.50 7.40
N ILE A 543 -26.36 12.56 7.39
CA ILE A 543 -27.18 11.70 6.53
C ILE A 543 -27.26 12.39 5.18
N VAL A 544 -26.80 11.71 4.13
CA VAL A 544 -26.75 12.20 2.77
C VAL A 544 -27.30 11.13 1.81
N PRO A 545 -27.67 11.49 0.58
CA PRO A 545 -27.97 10.51 -0.45
C PRO A 545 -26.83 9.49 -0.64
N ARG A 546 -27.18 8.25 -0.98
CA ARG A 546 -26.21 7.15 -1.13
C ARG A 546 -25.09 7.48 -2.13
N LEU A 547 -25.43 8.09 -3.27
CA LEU A 547 -24.43 8.53 -4.25
C LEU A 547 -23.51 9.63 -3.69
N THR A 548 -24.04 10.56 -2.89
CA THR A 548 -23.24 11.57 -2.16
C THR A 548 -22.26 10.91 -1.19
N ALA A 549 -22.73 9.94 -0.39
CA ALA A 549 -21.86 9.23 0.55
C ALA A 549 -20.72 8.49 -0.17
N LYS A 550 -21.01 7.89 -1.32
CA LYS A 550 -20.02 7.21 -2.16
C LYS A 550 -19.00 8.20 -2.74
N GLY A 551 -19.47 9.28 -3.36
CA GLY A 551 -18.64 10.28 -4.03
C GLY A 551 -17.77 11.10 -3.07
N ALA A 552 -18.32 11.48 -1.91
CA ALA A 552 -17.59 12.29 -0.92
C ALA A 552 -16.44 11.51 -0.25
N GLY A 553 -16.56 10.18 -0.14
CA GLY A 553 -15.58 9.34 0.56
C GLY A 553 -15.35 9.76 2.01
N ARG A 554 -16.39 10.30 2.65
CA ARG A 554 -16.38 10.79 4.03
C ARG A 554 -16.85 9.71 4.99
N ASP A 555 -16.10 9.50 6.07
CA ASP A 555 -16.37 8.56 7.15
C ASP A 555 -17.35 9.12 8.21
N ASP A 556 -17.77 10.38 8.08
CA ASP A 556 -18.89 10.97 8.81
C ASP A 556 -20.15 11.08 7.94
N PHE A 557 -20.14 10.57 6.70
CA PHE A 557 -21.32 10.49 5.84
C PHE A 557 -21.99 9.12 5.94
N PHE A 558 -23.31 9.15 6.10
CA PHE A 558 -24.18 7.99 6.25
C PHE A 558 -25.33 8.13 5.26
N PHE A 559 -25.96 7.01 4.89
CA PHE A 559 -27.12 7.01 4.01
C PHE A 559 -28.16 6.01 4.52
N PRO A 560 -29.44 6.22 4.20
CA PRO A 560 -30.50 5.27 4.51
C PRO A 560 -30.15 3.84 4.03
N ASN A 561 -30.12 2.85 4.93
CA ASN A 561 -29.91 1.45 4.54
C ASN A 561 -31.24 0.83 4.11
N GLN A 562 -31.55 0.89 2.82
CA GLN A 562 -32.81 0.40 2.28
C GLN A 562 -32.64 -0.90 1.45
N PRO A 563 -33.66 -1.79 1.47
CA PRO A 563 -33.85 -2.80 0.43
C PRO A 563 -34.07 -2.13 -0.94
N ALA A 564 -33.64 -2.78 -2.02
CA ALA A 564 -33.79 -2.25 -3.37
C ALA A 564 -35.28 -2.00 -3.73
N GLY A 565 -35.64 -0.76 -4.07
CA GLY A 565 -36.98 -0.37 -4.55
C GLY A 565 -37.83 0.52 -3.62
N ALA A 566 -37.34 0.91 -2.44
CA ALA A 566 -38.13 1.62 -1.41
C ALA A 566 -38.06 3.17 -1.44
N VAL A 567 -37.79 3.80 -2.59
CA VAL A 567 -37.75 5.27 -2.70
C VAL A 567 -38.93 5.76 -3.52
N GLU A 568 -40.08 5.93 -2.87
CA GLU A 568 -41.18 6.75 -3.39
C GLU A 568 -41.71 7.65 -2.26
N GLY A 569 -41.49 8.96 -2.38
CA GLY A 569 -42.08 9.97 -1.50
C GLY A 569 -41.08 10.88 -0.75
N PRO A 570 -41.58 11.91 -0.06
CA PRO A 570 -40.78 12.90 0.67
C PRO A 570 -40.14 12.38 1.98
N MET A 571 -40.37 11.11 2.31
CA MET A 571 -39.93 10.47 3.55
C MET A 571 -39.47 9.04 3.27
N VAL A 572 -38.39 8.63 3.93
CA VAL A 572 -37.75 7.32 3.82
C VAL A 572 -37.79 6.62 5.17
N GLU A 573 -38.41 5.44 5.23
CA GLU A 573 -38.36 4.56 6.41
C GLU A 573 -37.15 3.62 6.32
N VAL A 574 -36.43 3.46 7.44
CA VAL A 574 -35.24 2.62 7.54
C VAL A 574 -35.13 1.91 8.88
N GLU A 575 -34.55 0.72 8.87
CA GLU A 575 -34.15 0.00 10.10
C GLU A 575 -32.73 0.37 10.58
N GLY A 576 -31.99 1.11 9.75
CA GLY A 576 -30.65 1.57 10.08
C GLY A 576 -30.05 2.47 9.02
N LEU A 577 -28.92 3.08 9.36
CA LEU A 577 -28.09 3.83 8.42
C LEU A 577 -26.93 2.95 7.97
N ALA A 578 -26.60 3.02 6.68
CA ALA A 578 -25.43 2.41 6.10
C ALA A 578 -24.35 3.47 5.87
N GLN A 579 -23.13 2.99 5.75
CA GLN A 579 -21.97 3.78 5.41
C GLN A 579 -21.10 2.95 4.47
N TYR A 580 -20.48 3.60 3.50
CA TYR A 580 -19.43 2.95 2.74
C TYR A 580 -18.24 2.81 3.68
N THR A 581 -17.83 1.57 3.98
CA THR A 581 -16.44 1.32 4.37
C THR A 581 -15.59 2.01 3.32
N GLY A 582 -14.70 2.95 3.68
CA GLY A 582 -13.92 3.73 2.72
C GLY A 582 -13.52 2.86 1.52
N GLY A 583 -14.25 3.03 0.43
CA GLY A 583 -14.52 1.93 -0.50
C GLY A 583 -13.74 2.08 -1.79
N ASP A 584 -13.15 0.96 -2.18
CA ASP A 584 -12.44 0.65 -3.41
C ASP A 584 -11.06 1.26 -3.64
N LEU A 585 -10.12 0.34 -3.88
CA LEU A 585 -8.67 0.47 -4.07
C LEU A 585 -8.32 1.16 -5.39
N HIS A 586 -8.81 2.38 -5.56
CA HIS A 586 -8.53 3.21 -6.71
C HIS A 586 -7.53 4.31 -6.36
N THR A 587 -6.90 4.87 -7.39
CA THR A 587 -5.99 6.02 -7.33
C THR A 587 -6.52 7.18 -6.49
N SER A 588 -7.84 7.33 -6.41
CA SER A 588 -8.51 8.28 -5.51
C SER A 588 -8.15 8.08 -4.02
N GLN A 589 -8.02 6.84 -3.52
CA GLN A 589 -7.61 6.56 -2.15
C GLN A 589 -6.14 7.00 -1.91
N LEU A 590 -5.25 6.69 -2.84
CA LEU A 590 -3.84 7.12 -2.79
C LEU A 590 -3.72 8.65 -2.81
N LEU A 591 -4.43 9.32 -3.72
CA LEU A 591 -4.46 10.78 -3.82
C LEU A 591 -5.07 11.45 -2.58
N LYS A 592 -6.11 10.85 -1.98
CA LYS A 592 -6.69 11.29 -0.70
C LYS A 592 -5.67 11.21 0.44
N LEU A 593 -4.91 10.12 0.52
CA LEU A 593 -3.90 9.95 1.58
C LEU A 593 -2.79 11.01 1.54
N LEU A 594 -2.45 11.53 0.35
CA LEU A 594 -1.48 12.61 0.16
C LEU A 594 -2.01 14.00 0.53
N THR A 595 -3.27 14.27 0.19
CA THR A 595 -3.86 15.62 0.31
C THR A 595 -4.39 15.89 1.71
N THR A 596 -4.62 14.85 2.49
CA THR A 596 -5.22 15.00 3.81
C THR A 596 -4.12 15.21 4.87
N GLU A 597 -3.99 16.43 5.38
CA GLU A 597 -3.11 16.79 6.50
C GLU A 597 -3.57 16.12 7.80
N CYS A 598 -2.62 15.69 8.63
CA CYS A 598 -2.91 15.16 9.96
C CYS A 598 -3.27 16.32 10.90
N PRO A 599 -4.48 16.37 11.48
CA PRO A 599 -4.91 17.50 12.31
C PRO A 599 -4.16 17.57 13.65
N MET A 600 -3.48 16.50 14.04
CA MET A 600 -2.67 16.46 15.28
C MET A 600 -1.26 17.03 15.11
N CYS A 601 -0.69 16.97 13.90
CA CYS A 601 0.67 17.45 13.65
C CYS A 601 0.80 18.44 12.49
N GLY A 602 -0.28 18.75 11.76
CA GLY A 602 -0.26 19.63 10.60
C GLY A 602 0.39 19.06 9.34
N HIS A 603 0.92 17.82 9.38
CA HIS A 603 1.68 17.24 8.26
C HIS A 603 0.82 16.29 7.42
N ALA A 604 0.92 16.36 6.09
CA ALA A 604 0.42 15.31 5.19
C ALA A 604 1.11 13.97 5.48
N ALA A 605 0.48 12.84 5.13
CA ALA A 605 0.94 11.48 5.49
C ALA A 605 2.37 11.11 5.02
N GLY A 606 3.00 11.93 4.18
CA GLY A 606 4.39 11.81 3.74
C GLY A 606 5.34 12.91 4.23
N GLY A 607 4.83 14.02 4.77
CA GLY A 607 5.63 15.18 5.14
C GLY A 607 6.62 14.87 6.26
N MET A 608 7.91 14.81 5.92
CA MET A 608 8.95 15.03 6.93
C MET A 608 8.91 16.50 7.37
N PRO A 609 9.20 16.81 8.65
CA PRO A 609 9.42 18.19 9.06
C PRO A 609 10.53 18.79 8.18
N THR A 610 10.31 20.02 7.74
CA THR A 610 11.33 20.74 6.97
C THR A 610 12.56 20.94 7.87
N ALA A 611 13.75 21.03 7.29
CA ALA A 611 14.99 21.23 8.05
C ALA A 611 15.03 22.55 8.87
N GLN A 612 14.01 23.40 8.75
CA GLN A 612 13.81 24.60 9.56
C GLN A 612 13.00 24.34 10.85
N GLU A 613 12.41 23.16 11.03
CA GLU A 613 11.57 22.80 12.17
C GLU A 613 12.22 21.75 13.11
N VAL A 614 13.54 21.54 12.99
CA VAL A 614 14.37 20.76 13.95
C VAL A 614 15.41 21.65 14.59
#